data_AF-A0A947BDU5-F1
#
_entry.id   AF-A0A947BDU5-F1
#
_cell.length_a   1.000
_cell.length_b   1.000
_cell.length_c   1.000
_cell.angle_alpha   90.00
_cell.angle_beta   90.00
_cell.angle_gamma   90.00
#
_symmetry.space_group_name_H-M   'P 1'
#
loop_
_entity.id
_entity.type
_entity.pdbx_description
1 polymer ?
#
loop_
_entity_poly.entity_id
_entity_poly.type
_entity_poly.pdbx_seq_one_letter_code
_entity_poly.pdbx_strand_id
1 'polypeptide(L)'
;GLSAMRGDFAAFFWVAAITMGIGAWKRRADVLWPALALFAIAFTGRLVNLFVVGDYDGWWQPMTVEALHVIVIALAIKTFPWNGTSPAAPA
;
A
#
# COMPACT_ATOMS: atom_id res chain seq x y z
N GLY A 1 21.79 12.38 -2.61
CA GLY A 1 21.09 12.11 -1.34
C GLY A 1 19.70 12.71 -1.33
N LEU A 2 19.58 14.02 -1.12
CA LEU A 2 18.28 14.67 -0.93
C LEU A 2 17.33 14.61 -2.15
N SER A 3 17.84 14.80 -3.37
CA SER A 3 17.03 14.68 -4.60
C SER A 3 16.49 13.25 -4.80
N ALA A 4 17.28 12.23 -4.44
CA ALA A 4 16.85 10.84 -4.49
C ALA A 4 15.73 10.59 -3.46
N MET A 5 15.92 10.95 -2.18
CA MET A 5 14.86 10.84 -1.18
C MET A 5 13.56 11.52 -1.62
N ARG A 6 13.61 12.75 -2.15
CA ARG A 6 12.41 13.46 -2.60
C ARG A 6 11.73 12.75 -3.78
N GLY A 7 12.53 12.26 -4.73
CA GLY A 7 12.04 11.48 -5.87
C GLY A 7 11.41 10.16 -5.43
N ASP A 8 12.09 9.41 -4.56
CA ASP A 8 11.66 8.10 -4.10
C ASP A 8 10.40 8.20 -3.22
N PHE A 9 10.32 9.18 -2.32
CA PHE A 9 9.10 9.44 -1.54
C PHE A 9 7.94 9.86 -2.43
N ALA A 10 8.18 10.75 -3.39
CA ALA A 10 7.15 11.14 -4.33
C ALA A 10 6.66 9.92 -5.12
N ALA A 11 7.56 9.12 -5.68
CA ALA A 11 7.20 7.91 -6.43
C ALA A 11 6.40 6.93 -5.58
N PHE A 12 6.84 6.65 -4.35
CA PHE A 12 6.14 5.76 -3.42
C PHE A 12 4.70 6.22 -3.18
N PHE A 13 4.51 7.47 -2.72
CA PHE A 13 3.20 7.97 -2.35
C PHE A 13 2.30 8.20 -3.56
N TRP A 14 2.83 8.70 -4.67
CA TRP A 14 2.05 8.89 -5.90
C TRP A 14 1.56 7.58 -6.47
N VAL A 15 2.44 6.58 -6.61
CA VAL A 15 2.05 5.28 -7.15
C VAL A 15 1.04 4.60 -6.23
N ALA A 16 1.28 4.60 -4.91
CA ALA A 16 0.34 4.04 -3.95
C ALA A 16 -1.03 4.77 -3.99
N ALA A 17 -1.04 6.11 -3.98
CA ALA A 17 -2.28 6.88 -3.97
C ALA A 17 -3.09 6.70 -5.27
N ILE A 18 -2.45 6.73 -6.44
CA ILE A 18 -3.14 6.57 -7.73
C ILE A 18 -3.74 5.18 -7.84
N THR A 19 -2.98 4.14 -7.51
CA THR A 19 -3.43 2.75 -7.62
C THR A 19 -4.56 2.44 -6.63
N MET A 20 -4.45 2.91 -5.38
CA MET A 20 -5.53 2.82 -4.40
C MET A 20 -6.76 3.61 -4.82
N GLY A 21 -6.59 4.84 -5.33
CA GLY A 21 -7.69 5.69 -5.78
C GLY A 21 -8.48 5.05 -6.93
N ILE A 22 -7.78 4.55 -7.95
CA ILE A 22 -8.40 3.86 -9.08
C ILE A 22 -9.05 2.55 -8.63
N GLY A 23 -8.35 1.75 -7.81
CA GLY A 23 -8.87 0.48 -7.29
C GLY A 23 -10.14 0.67 -6.46
N ALA A 24 -10.18 1.71 -5.62
CA ALA A 24 -11.36 2.07 -4.83
C ALA A 24 -12.52 2.58 -5.69
N TRP A 25 -12.25 3.45 -6.67
CA TRP A 25 -13.28 4.00 -7.56
C TRP A 25 -13.89 2.91 -8.45
N LYS A 26 -13.06 2.15 -9.15
CA LYS A 26 -13.52 1.14 -10.11
C LYS A 26 -13.85 -0.21 -9.47
N ARG A 27 -13.68 -0.34 -8.15
CA ARG A 27 -13.82 -1.61 -7.40
C ARG A 27 -13.04 -2.74 -8.07
N ARG A 28 -11.76 -2.49 -8.33
CA ARG A 28 -10.87 -3.37 -9.09
C ARG A 28 -9.70 -3.84 -8.25
N ALA A 29 -9.70 -5.13 -7.91
CA ALA A 29 -8.66 -5.74 -7.09
C ALA A 29 -7.29 -5.74 -7.79
N ASP A 30 -7.27 -5.89 -9.12
CA ASP A 30 -6.06 -6.00 -9.92
C ASP A 30 -5.15 -4.76 -9.84
N VAL A 31 -5.75 -3.58 -9.69
CA VAL A 31 -5.02 -2.31 -9.63
C VAL A 31 -4.40 -2.05 -8.26
N LEU A 32 -4.82 -2.77 -7.21
CA LEU A 32 -4.37 -2.56 -5.83
C LEU A 32 -3.03 -3.25 -5.49
N TRP A 33 -2.58 -4.20 -6.32
CA TRP A 33 -1.35 -4.96 -6.09
C TRP A 33 -0.08 -4.11 -5.94
N PRO A 34 0.16 -3.07 -6.77
CA PRO A 34 1.33 -2.22 -6.60
C PRO A 34 1.34 -1.49 -5.25
N ALA A 35 0.19 -0.97 -4.80
CA ALA A 35 0.08 -0.33 -3.49
C ALA A 35 0.38 -1.33 -2.36
N LEU A 36 -0.18 -2.54 -2.45
CA LEU A 36 0.07 -3.59 -1.46
C LEU A 36 1.56 -3.94 -1.39
N ALA A 37 2.21 -4.14 -2.54
CA ALA A 37 3.63 -4.47 -2.60
C ALA A 37 4.51 -3.35 -1.98
N LEU A 38 4.24 -2.09 -2.32
CA LEU A 38 4.96 -0.94 -1.78
C LEU A 38 4.86 -0.89 -0.25
N PHE A 39 3.65 -0.94 0.30
CA PHE A 39 3.43 -0.88 1.75
C PHE A 39 3.96 -2.13 2.48
N ALA A 40 3.83 -3.32 1.90
CA ALA A 40 4.34 -4.56 2.49
C ALA A 40 5.88 -4.55 2.58
N ILE A 41 6.56 -4.09 1.53
CA ILE A 41 8.03 -3.98 1.52
C ILE A 41 8.49 -2.93 2.53
N ALA A 42 7.84 -1.76 2.55
CA ALA A 42 8.18 -0.70 3.50
C ALA A 42 7.99 -1.14 4.96
N PHE A 43 6.86 -1.78 5.26
CA PHE A 43 6.58 -2.35 6.58
C PHE A 43 7.60 -3.41 6.98
N THR A 44 7.90 -4.35 6.08
CA THR A 44 8.88 -5.42 6.35
C THR A 44 10.27 -4.85 6.59
N GLY A 45 10.69 -3.86 5.79
CA GLY A 45 11.96 -3.16 5.99
C GLY A 45 12.06 -2.50 7.36
N ARG A 46 10.99 -1.82 7.81
CA ARG A 46 10.94 -1.24 9.16
C ARG A 46 10.88 -2.30 10.25
N LEU A 47 10.23 -3.44 10.00
CA LEU A 47 10.16 -4.55 10.95
C LEU A 47 11.55 -5.15 11.18
N VAL A 48 12.28 -5.43 10.10
CA VAL A 48 13.67 -5.90 10.19
C VAL A 48 14.54 -4.87 10.91
N ASN A 49 14.40 -3.59 10.58
CA ASN A 49 15.14 -2.53 11.27
C ASN A 49 14.84 -2.49 12.78
N LEU A 50 13.57 -2.62 13.18
CA LEU A 50 13.16 -2.67 14.59
C LEU A 50 13.79 -3.87 15.32
N PHE A 51 13.84 -5.03 14.68
CA PHE A 51 14.44 -6.23 15.26
C PHE A 51 15.98 -6.18 15.34
N VAL A 52 16.64 -5.56 14.36
CA VAL A 52 18.11 -5.54 14.26
C VAL A 52 18.72 -4.38 15.05
N VAL A 53 18.12 -3.19 14.95
CA VAL A 53 18.66 -1.94 15.53
C VAL A 53 18.01 -1.62 16.87
N GLY A 54 16.75 -2.03 17.07
CA GLY A 54 15.95 -1.68 18.24
C GLY A 54 14.94 -0.57 17.94
N ASP A 55 14.18 -0.20 18.98
CA ASP A 55 13.16 0.83 18.89
C ASP A 55 13.74 2.25 19.08
N TYR A 56 12.96 3.23 18.66
CA TYR A 56 13.30 4.65 18.76
C TYR A 56 12.02 5.44 19.01
N ASP A 57 12.12 6.64 19.59
CA ASP A 57 10.92 7.40 19.92
C ASP A 57 10.02 7.65 18.69
N GLY A 58 8.73 7.34 18.82
CA GLY A 58 7.76 7.43 17.72
C GLY A 58 7.82 6.30 16.68
N TRP A 59 8.56 5.21 16.90
CA TRP A 59 8.63 4.06 15.97
C TRP A 59 7.27 3.42 15.64
N TRP A 60 6.33 3.45 16.59
CA TRP A 60 5.04 2.76 16.50
C TRP A 60 4.07 3.45 15.53
N GLN A 61 4.17 4.77 15.36
CA GLN A 61 3.29 5.53 14.46
C GLN A 61 3.44 5.11 12.98
N PRO A 62 4.65 5.14 12.36
CA PRO A 62 4.84 4.70 10.98
C PRO A 62 4.47 3.23 10.79
N MET A 63 4.82 2.37 11.75
CA MET A 63 4.45 0.95 11.77
C MET A 63 2.94 0.73 11.72
N THR A 64 2.19 1.47 12.54
CA THR A 64 0.72 1.36 12.62
C THR A 64 0.07 1.79 11.30
N VAL A 65 0.50 2.92 10.74
CA VAL A 65 -0.05 3.44 9.49
C VAL A 65 0.17 2.46 8.33
N GLU A 66 1.37 1.90 8.21
CA GLU A 66 1.68 0.93 7.15
C GLU A 66 0.92 -0.38 7.32
N ALA A 67 0.87 -0.92 8.55
CA ALA A 67 0.11 -2.13 8.83
C ALA A 67 -1.37 -1.96 8.48
N LEU A 68 -1.97 -0.82 8.83
CA LEU A 68 -3.35 -0.51 8.46
C LEU A 68 -3.55 -0.47 6.95
N HIS A 69 -2.63 0.13 6.19
CA HIS A 69 -2.71 0.14 4.72
C HIS A 69 -2.62 -1.28 4.15
N VAL A 70 -1.66 -2.10 4.60
CA VAL A 70 -1.52 -3.49 4.15
C VAL A 70 -2.81 -4.26 4.40
N ILE A 71 -3.39 -4.15 5.61
CA ILE A 71 -4.62 -4.84 5.97
C ILE A 71 -5.79 -4.37 5.11
N VAL A 72 -6.01 -3.06 5.00
CA VAL A 72 -7.13 -2.48 4.24
C VAL A 72 -7.03 -2.85 2.76
N ILE A 73 -5.83 -2.76 2.17
CA ILE A 73 -5.63 -3.10 0.76
C ILE A 73 -5.82 -4.61 0.54
N ALA A 74 -5.31 -5.47 1.43
CA ALA A 74 -5.52 -6.91 1.34
C ALA A 74 -7.01 -7.28 1.44
N LEU A 75 -7.75 -6.64 2.34
CA LEU A 75 -9.21 -6.79 2.45
C LEU A 75 -9.92 -6.28 1.19
N ALA A 76 -9.50 -5.15 0.63
CA ALA A 76 -10.05 -4.62 -0.62
C ALA A 76 -9.81 -5.57 -1.79
N ILE A 77 -8.62 -6.17 -1.92
CA ILE A 77 -8.31 -7.18 -2.94
C ILE A 77 -9.19 -8.43 -2.77
N LYS A 78 -9.42 -8.87 -1.53
CA LYS A 78 -10.29 -10.03 -1.25
C LYS A 78 -11.76 -9.76 -1.56
N THR A 79 -12.21 -8.51 -1.42
CA THR A 79 -13.63 -8.12 -1.55
C THR A 79 -14.00 -7.64 -2.94
N PHE A 80 -13.06 -7.07 -3.69
CA PHE A 80 -13.33 -6.51 -5.01
C PHE A 80 -13.22 -7.58 -6.10
N PRO A 81 -14.01 -7.48 -7.18
CA PRO A 81 -13.89 -8.38 -8.32
C PRO A 81 -12.53 -8.21 -8.99
N TRP A 82 -11.93 -9.36 -9.32
CA TRP A 82 -10.79 -9.43 -10.21
C TRP A 82 -11.27 -9.06 -11.61
N ASN A 83 -10.65 -8.08 -12.26
CA ASN A 83 -11.00 -7.56 -13.60
C ASN A 83 -12.20 -6.58 -13.70
N GLY A 84 -12.81 -6.15 -12.58
CA GLY A 84 -13.81 -5.07 -12.59
C GLY A 84 -15.15 -5.43 -13.24
N THR A 85 -15.45 -6.71 -13.44
CA THR A 85 -16.78 -7.17 -13.83
C THR A 85 -17.71 -7.08 -12.64
N SER A 86 -18.45 -5.98 -12.55
CA SER A 86 -19.63 -5.90 -11.69
C SER A 86 -20.68 -6.90 -12.20
N PRO A 87 -21.34 -7.69 -11.34
CA PRO A 87 -22.44 -8.58 -11.74
C PRO A 87 -23.62 -7.88 -12.43
N ALA A 88 -23.65 -6.54 -12.41
CA ALA A 88 -24.65 -5.70 -13.04
C ALA A 88 -24.27 -5.19 -14.45
N ALA A 89 -23.12 -5.58 -15.00
CA ALA A 89 -22.76 -5.24 -16.38
C ALA A 89 -23.52 -6.15 -17.36
N PRO A 90 -24.27 -5.62 -18.34
CA PRO A 90 -24.94 -6.46 -19.33
C PRO A 90 -23.89 -7.23 -20.13
N ALA A 91 -24.15 -8.53 -20.32
CA ALA A 91 -23.39 -9.44 -21.18
C ALA A 91 -23.43 -9.01 -22.64
#